data_AF-A0A3N5Z4P9-F1
#
_entry.id   AF-A0A3N5Z4P9-F1
#
_cell.length_a   1.000
_cell.length_b   1.000
_cell.length_c   1.000
_cell.angle_alpha   90.00
_cell.angle_beta   90.00
_cell.angle_gamma   90.00
#
_symmetry.space_group_name_H-M   'P 1'
#
loop_
_entity.id
_entity.type
_entity.pdbx_description
1 polymer ?
#
loop_
_entity_poly.entity_id
_entity_poly.type
_entity_poly.pdbx_seq_one_letter_code
_entity_poly.pdbx_strand_id
1 'polypeptide(L)'
;KKTREGKRQRDFELLFDYEKDKLVARESDVSQNPPRQLKNQTTAGIKEPLTDIISVFYITRLRDLQPGERLYTHLIDEGEARRVEVIVGKQESVTTGVGRFRAMKINTNGRIFSKGGNLRIWYSDDDLRVPVKFEADVSFGKIYGHLIGMDAVGISRGTIKSQ
;
A
#
# COMPACT_ATOMS: atom_id res chain seq x y z
N LYS A 1 10.90 1.04 -10.73
CA LYS A 1 11.53 0.96 -9.38
C LYS A 1 13.01 0.65 -9.54
N LYS A 2 13.90 1.41 -8.90
CA LYS A 2 15.35 1.11 -8.84
C LYS A 2 15.72 0.71 -7.41
N THR A 3 16.46 -0.38 -7.25
CA THR A 3 16.95 -0.87 -5.96
C THR A 3 18.48 -0.89 -5.98
N ARG A 4 19.10 -0.35 -4.94
CA ARG A 4 20.57 -0.29 -4.76
C ARG A 4 20.89 -0.64 -3.30
N GLU A 5 21.12 -1.93 -3.03
CA GLU A 5 21.36 -2.47 -1.68
C GLU A 5 22.65 -3.30 -1.69
N GLY A 6 23.78 -2.64 -1.39
CA GLY A 6 25.11 -3.28 -1.44
C GLY A 6 25.41 -3.86 -2.82
N LYS A 7 25.65 -5.18 -2.89
CA LYS A 7 25.88 -5.89 -4.16
C LYS A 7 24.62 -6.04 -5.02
N ARG A 8 23.43 -5.87 -4.45
CA ARG A 8 22.15 -6.05 -5.16
C ARG A 8 21.76 -4.73 -5.82
N GLN A 9 21.93 -4.65 -7.14
CA GLN A 9 21.49 -3.51 -7.93
C GLN A 9 20.49 -3.97 -8.99
N ARG A 10 19.23 -3.59 -8.84
CA ARG A 10 18.16 -4.04 -9.75
C ARG A 10 17.34 -2.87 -10.28
N ASP A 11 16.97 -2.96 -11.54
CA ASP A 11 16.02 -2.06 -12.19
C ASP A 11 14.79 -2.87 -12.58
N PHE A 12 13.63 -2.48 -12.06
CA PHE A 12 12.33 -3.06 -12.36
C PHE A 12 11.46 -2.05 -13.09
N GLU A 13 10.91 -2.46 -14.23
CA GLU A 13 10.03 -1.69 -15.09
C GLU A 13 8.69 -2.42 -15.25
N LEU A 14 7.61 -1.66 -15.18
CA LEU A 14 6.25 -2.15 -15.37
C LEU A 14 5.54 -1.22 -16.35
N LEU A 15 5.13 -1.76 -17.50
CA LEU A 15 4.48 -1.01 -18.57
C LEU A 15 3.06 -1.54 -18.77
N PHE A 16 2.09 -0.63 -18.79
CA PHE A 16 0.69 -0.93 -19.07
C PHE A 16 0.35 -0.43 -20.47
N ASP A 17 -0.11 -1.34 -21.33
CA ASP A 17 -0.70 -1.04 -22.64
C ASP A 17 -2.19 -1.36 -22.54
N TYR A 18 -2.98 -0.38 -22.08
CA TYR A 18 -4.42 -0.53 -21.84
C TYR A 18 -5.22 -0.69 -23.14
N GLU A 19 -4.75 -0.17 -24.27
CA GLU A 19 -5.43 -0.38 -25.57
C GLU A 19 -5.38 -1.85 -26.00
N LYS A 20 -4.34 -2.57 -25.58
CA LYS A 20 -4.14 -3.98 -25.91
C LYS A 20 -4.40 -4.93 -24.73
N ASP A 21 -4.92 -4.43 -23.61
CA ASP A 21 -5.08 -5.16 -22.35
C ASP A 21 -3.80 -5.91 -21.92
N LYS A 22 -2.63 -5.29 -22.09
CA LYS A 22 -1.32 -5.92 -21.89
C LYS A 22 -0.52 -5.24 -20.78
N LEU A 23 0.22 -6.07 -20.05
CA LEU A 23 1.17 -5.67 -19.02
C LEU A 23 2.53 -6.29 -19.33
N VAL A 24 3.58 -5.49 -19.31
CA VAL A 24 4.97 -5.96 -19.46
C VAL A 24 5.75 -5.66 -18.19
N ALA A 25 6.30 -6.69 -17.56
CA ALA A 25 7.15 -6.58 -16.37
C ALA A 25 8.58 -7.02 -16.72
N ARG A 26 9.54 -6.11 -16.55
CA ARG A 26 10.96 -6.35 -16.80
C ARG A 26 11.77 -6.12 -15.53
N GLU A 27 12.72 -6.99 -15.26
CA GLU A 27 13.68 -6.82 -14.17
C GLU A 27 15.08 -7.16 -14.69
N SER A 28 16.05 -6.30 -14.40
CA SER A 28 17.45 -6.50 -14.76
C SER A 28 18.35 -6.31 -13.54
N ASP A 29 19.35 -7.17 -13.39
CA ASP A 29 20.49 -6.97 -12.50
C ASP A 29 21.51 -6.06 -13.19
N VAL A 30 21.60 -4.83 -12.70
CA VAL A 30 22.49 -3.79 -13.25
C VAL A 30 23.83 -3.72 -12.51
N SER A 31 24.08 -4.65 -11.57
CA SER A 31 25.42 -4.79 -10.97
C SER A 31 26.42 -5.46 -11.91
N GLN A 32 25.94 -6.10 -12.98
CA GLN A 32 26.74 -6.77 -13.99
C GLN A 32 26.87 -5.94 -15.27
N ASN A 33 27.98 -6.14 -15.99
CA ASN A 33 28.21 -5.51 -17.29
C ASN A 33 28.50 -6.60 -18.35
N PRO A 34 27.59 -6.84 -19.32
CA PRO A 34 26.31 -6.16 -19.50
C PRO A 34 25.28 -6.52 -18.41
N PRO A 35 24.23 -5.70 -18.19
CA PRO A 35 23.16 -6.01 -17.27
C PRO A 35 22.50 -7.35 -17.58
N ARG A 36 22.27 -8.18 -16.55
CA ARG A 36 21.64 -9.49 -16.70
C ARG A 36 20.13 -9.38 -16.55
N GLN A 37 19.35 -9.78 -17.56
CA GLN A 37 17.90 -9.85 -17.43
C GLN A 37 17.48 -10.95 -16.44
N LEU A 38 16.65 -10.59 -15.47
CA LEU A 38 16.10 -11.49 -14.45
C LEU A 38 14.63 -11.83 -14.69
N LYS A 39 13.85 -10.86 -15.22
CA LYS A 39 12.43 -11.03 -15.55
C LYS A 39 12.12 -10.32 -16.85
N ASN A 40 11.31 -10.96 -17.69
CA ASN A 40 10.70 -10.36 -18.87
C ASN A 40 9.39 -11.09 -19.16
N GLN A 41 8.32 -10.63 -18.54
CA GLN A 41 7.01 -11.28 -18.57
C GLN A 41 6.01 -10.35 -19.23
N THR A 42 5.20 -10.91 -20.13
CA THR A 42 4.03 -10.24 -20.70
C THR A 42 2.76 -10.96 -20.23
N THR A 43 1.85 -10.21 -19.62
CA THR A 43 0.52 -10.69 -19.23
C THR A 43 -0.51 -10.02 -20.13
N ALA A 44 -1.42 -10.79 -20.70
CA ALA A 44 -2.51 -10.30 -21.53
C ALA A 44 -3.86 -10.46 -20.83
N GLY A 45 -4.87 -9.72 -21.29
CA GLY A 45 -6.23 -9.80 -20.76
C GLY A 45 -6.42 -9.04 -19.45
N ILE A 46 -5.64 -7.97 -19.21
CA ILE A 46 -5.87 -7.04 -18.09
C ILE A 46 -7.06 -6.14 -18.44
N LYS A 47 -8.28 -6.62 -18.14
CA LYS A 47 -9.53 -5.89 -18.43
C LYS A 47 -9.92 -4.87 -17.35
N GLU A 48 -9.42 -5.07 -16.14
CA GLU A 48 -9.78 -4.27 -14.97
C GLU A 48 -8.63 -3.34 -14.57
N PRO A 49 -8.92 -2.12 -14.11
CA PRO A 49 -7.88 -1.21 -13.61
C PRO A 49 -7.06 -1.85 -12.49
N LEU A 50 -5.74 -1.89 -12.67
CA LEU A 50 -4.81 -2.41 -11.67
C LEU A 50 -4.32 -1.28 -10.77
N THR A 51 -4.23 -1.58 -9.47
CA THR A 51 -3.80 -0.64 -8.43
C THR A 51 -2.57 -1.20 -7.72
N ASP A 52 -1.63 -0.35 -7.32
CA ASP A 52 -0.54 -0.78 -6.44
C ASP A 52 -0.98 -0.78 -4.96
N ILE A 53 -0.14 -1.33 -4.08
CA ILE A 53 -0.46 -1.52 -2.66
C ILE A 53 -0.74 -0.18 -1.96
N ILE A 54 -0.01 0.88 -2.32
CA ILE A 54 -0.22 2.22 -1.76
C ILE A 54 -1.54 2.79 -2.28
N SER A 55 -1.87 2.59 -3.55
CA SER A 55 -3.15 3.00 -4.11
C SER A 55 -4.34 2.32 -3.42
N VAL A 56 -4.22 1.06 -3.00
CA VAL A 56 -5.25 0.39 -2.17
C VAL A 56 -5.49 1.15 -0.86
N PHE A 57 -4.46 1.74 -0.24
CA PHE A 57 -4.62 2.59 0.95
C PHE A 57 -5.47 3.82 0.67
N TYR A 58 -5.28 4.46 -0.48
CA TYR A 58 -5.97 5.70 -0.80
C TYR A 58 -7.41 5.45 -1.24
N ILE A 59 -7.63 4.45 -2.10
CA ILE A 59 -8.96 4.13 -2.60
C ILE A 59 -9.89 3.68 -1.48
N THR A 60 -9.38 2.91 -0.51
CA THR A 60 -10.21 2.44 0.62
C THR A 60 -10.62 3.58 1.56
N ARG A 61 -9.75 4.59 1.77
CA ARG A 61 -10.08 5.79 2.57
C ARG A 61 -11.29 6.57 2.02
N LEU A 62 -11.48 6.54 0.69
CA LEU A 62 -12.54 7.28 -0.01
C LEU A 62 -13.89 6.54 -0.03
N ARG A 63 -13.95 5.27 0.39
CA ARG A 63 -15.20 4.50 0.41
C ARG A 63 -16.00 4.80 1.66
N ASP A 64 -17.31 4.59 1.62
CA ASP A 64 -18.05 4.51 2.87
C ASP A 64 -17.53 3.28 3.64
N LEU A 65 -17.21 3.45 4.92
CA LEU A 65 -16.54 2.42 5.71
C LEU A 65 -17.56 1.81 6.67
N GLN A 66 -18.57 1.14 6.12
CA GLN A 66 -19.59 0.49 6.93
C GLN A 66 -19.07 -0.83 7.52
N PRO A 67 -19.15 -1.05 8.85
CA PRO A 67 -18.67 -2.29 9.46
C PRO A 67 -19.26 -3.54 8.81
N GLY A 68 -18.38 -4.48 8.42
CA GLY A 68 -18.76 -5.73 7.76
C GLY A 68 -18.82 -5.65 6.23
N GLU A 69 -18.70 -4.47 5.64
CA GLU A 69 -18.65 -4.30 4.19
C GLU A 69 -17.41 -4.97 3.59
N ARG A 70 -17.58 -5.54 2.39
CA ARG A 70 -16.51 -6.20 1.63
C ARG A 70 -16.40 -5.60 0.25
N LEU A 71 -15.19 -5.23 -0.12
CA LEU A 71 -14.81 -4.65 -1.39
C LEU A 71 -13.82 -5.57 -2.08
N TYR A 72 -13.73 -5.49 -3.40
CA TYR A 72 -12.65 -6.12 -4.15
C TYR A 72 -11.89 -5.08 -4.96
N THR A 73 -10.57 -5.25 -5.02
CA THR A 73 -9.70 -4.46 -5.88
C THR A 73 -8.77 -5.38 -6.67
N HIS A 74 -8.33 -4.92 -7.84
CA HIS A 74 -7.32 -5.61 -8.62
C HIS A 74 -5.97 -4.97 -8.30
N LEU A 75 -5.11 -5.75 -7.66
CA LEU A 75 -3.78 -5.35 -7.23
C LEU A 75 -2.73 -5.83 -8.23
N ILE A 76 -1.73 -4.99 -8.50
CA ILE A 76 -0.49 -5.36 -9.18
C ILE A 76 0.72 -5.11 -8.28
N ASP A 77 1.56 -6.14 -8.12
CA ASP A 77 2.79 -6.06 -7.32
C ASP A 77 3.85 -6.97 -7.94
N GLU A 78 5.07 -6.44 -8.11
CA GLU A 78 6.20 -7.12 -8.78
C GLU A 78 5.84 -7.78 -10.13
N GLY A 79 4.84 -7.25 -10.85
CA GLY A 79 4.38 -7.78 -12.13
C GLY A 79 3.34 -8.91 -12.04
N GLU A 80 2.84 -9.22 -10.84
CA GLU A 80 1.78 -10.19 -10.60
C GLU A 80 0.45 -9.51 -10.28
N ALA A 81 -0.53 -9.65 -11.18
CA ALA A 81 -1.89 -9.14 -10.99
C ALA A 81 -2.74 -10.15 -10.21
N ARG A 82 -3.52 -9.67 -9.24
CA ARG A 82 -4.41 -10.51 -8.41
C ARG A 82 -5.59 -9.72 -7.88
N ARG A 83 -6.70 -10.40 -7.62
CA ARG A 83 -7.85 -9.83 -6.93
C ARG A 83 -7.64 -9.94 -5.42
N VAL A 84 -7.79 -8.82 -4.72
CA VAL A 84 -7.66 -8.74 -3.27
C VAL A 84 -9.01 -8.32 -2.67
N GLU A 85 -9.40 -8.98 -1.59
CA GLU A 85 -10.57 -8.62 -0.81
C GLU A 85 -10.18 -7.60 0.26
N VAL A 86 -10.95 -6.53 0.38
CA VAL A 86 -10.86 -5.53 1.44
C VAL A 86 -12.09 -5.68 2.33
N ILE A 87 -11.87 -5.78 3.63
CA ILE A 87 -12.92 -5.99 4.63
C ILE A 87 -12.89 -4.80 5.58
N VAL A 88 -14.04 -4.14 5.72
CA VAL A 88 -14.25 -3.12 6.74
C VAL A 88 -14.52 -3.84 8.06
N GLY A 89 -13.62 -3.66 9.01
CA GLY A 89 -13.69 -4.25 10.34
C GLY A 89 -14.57 -3.45 11.28
N LYS A 90 -14.21 -3.49 12.57
CA LYS A 90 -14.89 -2.74 13.62
C LYS A 90 -14.11 -1.47 13.94
N GLN A 91 -14.82 -0.52 14.55
CA GLN A 91 -14.19 0.63 15.16
C GLN A 91 -13.41 0.20 16.41
N GLU A 92 -12.18 0.67 16.52
CA GLU A 92 -11.26 0.38 17.61
C GLU A 92 -10.67 1.68 18.15
N SER A 93 -10.29 1.68 19.42
CA SER A 93 -9.53 2.79 20.00
C SER A 93 -8.04 2.57 19.75
N VAL A 94 -7.37 3.52 19.09
CA VAL A 94 -5.95 3.45 18.75
C VAL A 94 -5.20 4.57 19.46
N THR A 95 -4.22 4.21 20.28
CA THR A 95 -3.30 5.17 20.90
C THR A 95 -2.05 5.31 20.04
N THR A 96 -1.62 6.55 19.84
CA THR A 96 -0.41 6.93 19.10
C THR A 96 0.40 7.94 19.91
N GLY A 97 1.59 8.33 19.43
CA GLY A 97 2.41 9.34 20.08
C GLY A 97 1.75 10.73 20.14
N VAL A 98 0.76 10.99 19.28
CA VAL A 98 0.09 12.31 19.18
C VAL A 98 -1.33 12.33 19.77
N GLY A 99 -1.77 11.22 20.34
CA GLY A 99 -3.09 11.13 20.97
C GLY A 99 -3.81 9.82 20.74
N ARG A 100 -5.05 9.78 21.20
CA ARG A 100 -5.95 8.62 21.14
C ARG A 100 -7.05 8.90 20.14
N PHE A 101 -7.20 7.99 19.18
CA PHE A 101 -8.17 8.08 18.10
C PHE A 101 -9.20 6.96 18.25
N ARG A 102 -10.44 7.27 17.89
CA ARG A 102 -11.38 6.24 17.46
C ARG A 102 -11.14 6.03 15.97
N ALA A 103 -10.97 4.78 15.55
CA ALA A 103 -10.55 4.49 14.20
C ALA A 103 -11.22 3.25 13.63
N MET A 104 -11.61 3.32 12.37
CA MET A 104 -12.14 2.18 11.61
C MET A 104 -10.99 1.33 11.08
N LYS A 105 -10.99 0.04 11.43
CA LYS A 105 -9.98 -0.90 10.95
C LYS A 105 -10.38 -1.47 9.60
N ILE A 106 -9.47 -1.37 8.64
CA ILE A 106 -9.58 -1.98 7.32
C ILE A 106 -8.57 -3.12 7.23
N ASN A 107 -9.00 -4.29 6.77
CA ASN A 107 -8.14 -5.45 6.62
C ASN A 107 -8.23 -5.99 5.20
N THR A 108 -7.11 -6.41 4.65
CA THR A 108 -7.08 -7.13 3.37
C THR A 108 -7.00 -8.63 3.60
N ASN A 109 -7.59 -9.37 2.67
CA ASN A 109 -7.51 -10.82 2.59
C ASN A 109 -7.14 -11.21 1.16
N GLY A 110 -6.20 -12.15 1.01
CA GLY A 110 -5.79 -12.63 -0.32
C GLY A 110 -4.42 -12.15 -0.80
N ARG A 111 -3.40 -12.18 0.08
CA ARG A 111 -1.99 -11.95 -0.30
C ARG A 111 -1.76 -10.55 -0.88
N ILE A 112 -1.79 -9.53 -0.04
CA ILE A 112 -1.52 -8.16 -0.51
C ILE A 112 -0.10 -7.99 -1.08
N PHE A 113 0.86 -8.84 -0.70
CA PHE A 113 2.21 -8.89 -1.28
C PHE A 113 2.41 -10.14 -2.14
N SER A 114 3.31 -10.07 -3.13
CA SER A 114 3.69 -11.20 -4.00
C SER A 114 4.07 -12.44 -3.18
N LYS A 115 4.83 -12.23 -2.10
CA LYS A 115 5.25 -13.25 -1.12
C LYS A 115 4.17 -13.67 -0.12
N GLY A 116 2.94 -13.18 -0.27
CA GLY A 116 1.85 -13.39 0.69
C GLY A 116 1.92 -12.43 1.88
N GLY A 117 0.85 -12.42 2.66
CA GLY A 117 0.65 -11.51 3.77
C GLY A 117 -0.65 -10.71 3.67
N ASN A 118 -1.06 -10.15 4.80
CA ASN A 118 -2.23 -9.28 4.91
C ASN A 118 -1.78 -7.90 5.39
N LEU A 119 -2.63 -6.93 5.11
CA LEU A 119 -2.42 -5.54 5.46
C LEU A 119 -3.64 -5.05 6.23
N ARG A 120 -3.37 -4.31 7.31
CA ARG A 120 -4.35 -3.70 8.21
C ARG A 120 -4.03 -2.22 8.35
N ILE A 121 -5.05 -1.38 8.29
CA ILE A 121 -4.93 0.08 8.43
C ILE A 121 -6.06 0.56 9.31
N TRP A 122 -5.80 1.56 10.13
CA TRP A 122 -6.79 2.22 10.94
C TRP A 122 -6.92 3.65 10.46
N TYR A 123 -8.09 4.03 9.97
CA TYR A 123 -8.44 5.41 9.64
C TYR A 123 -9.21 6.02 10.80
N SER A 124 -8.88 7.26 11.20
CA SER A 124 -9.71 7.99 12.18
C SER A 124 -11.19 8.04 11.74
N ASP A 125 -12.09 8.11 12.72
CA ASP A 125 -13.54 8.20 12.48
C ASP A 125 -14.03 9.64 12.22
N ASP A 126 -13.10 10.60 12.07
CA ASP A 126 -13.37 11.98 11.67
C ASP A 126 -13.42 12.15 10.14
N ASP A 127 -13.83 13.33 9.68
CA ASP A 127 -13.96 13.66 8.25
C ASP A 127 -12.64 13.54 7.48
N LEU A 128 -11.50 13.73 8.17
CA LEU A 128 -10.20 13.62 7.54
C LEU A 128 -9.82 12.15 7.31
N ARG A 129 -10.32 11.20 8.11
CA ARG A 129 -10.01 9.77 7.98
C ARG A 129 -8.52 9.52 7.88
N VAL A 130 -7.75 10.13 8.76
CA VAL A 130 -6.29 10.06 8.79
C VAL A 130 -5.87 8.62 9.10
N PRO A 131 -4.92 8.03 8.36
CA PRO A 131 -4.34 6.75 8.74
C PRO A 131 -3.52 6.92 10.02
N VAL A 132 -4.02 6.39 11.14
CA VAL A 132 -3.39 6.54 12.46
C VAL A 132 -2.47 5.39 12.82
N LYS A 133 -2.65 4.23 12.17
CA LYS A 133 -1.86 3.02 12.36
C LYS A 133 -1.92 2.15 11.11
N PHE A 134 -0.86 1.41 10.82
CA PHE A 134 -0.90 0.29 9.89
C PHE A 134 -0.09 -0.90 10.40
N GLU A 135 -0.45 -2.09 9.91
CA GLU A 135 0.30 -3.34 10.10
C GLU A 135 0.30 -4.13 8.80
N ALA A 136 1.45 -4.69 8.43
CA ALA A 136 1.65 -5.52 7.25
C ALA A 136 2.37 -6.80 7.64
N ASP A 137 1.78 -7.94 7.32
CA ASP A 137 2.43 -9.24 7.42
C ASP A 137 3.32 -9.41 6.18
N VAL A 138 4.62 -9.63 6.38
CA VAL A 138 5.62 -9.80 5.32
C VAL A 138 6.41 -11.09 5.55
N SER A 139 7.15 -11.55 4.55
CA SER A 139 7.84 -12.86 4.61
C SER A 139 8.84 -13.01 5.77
N PHE A 140 9.31 -11.90 6.34
CA PHE A 140 10.29 -11.89 7.44
C PHE A 140 9.71 -11.42 8.78
N GLY A 141 8.38 -11.27 8.90
CA GLY A 141 7.72 -10.88 10.14
C GLY A 141 6.59 -9.89 9.92
N LYS A 142 6.49 -8.90 10.81
CA LYS A 142 5.47 -7.85 10.74
C LYS A 142 6.14 -6.48 10.67
N ILE A 143 5.69 -5.67 9.71
CA ILE A 143 5.99 -4.24 9.67
C ILE A 143 4.78 -3.51 10.23
N TYR A 144 5.01 -2.50 11.05
CA TYR A 144 3.93 -1.67 11.59
C TYR A 144 4.40 -0.23 11.75
N GLY A 145 3.44 0.67 11.84
CA GLY A 145 3.70 2.09 12.08
C GLY A 145 2.51 2.77 12.75
N HIS A 146 2.80 3.86 13.43
CA HIS A 146 1.83 4.72 14.09
C HIS A 146 2.03 6.16 13.62
N LEU A 147 0.96 6.95 13.63
CA LEU A 147 1.05 8.39 13.40
C LEU A 147 1.90 9.05 14.50
N ILE A 148 2.91 9.81 14.09
CA ILE A 148 3.85 10.50 15.00
C ILE A 148 3.71 12.02 14.97
N GLY A 149 2.97 12.57 14.01
CA GLY A 149 2.84 14.01 13.79
C GLY A 149 1.82 14.28 12.69
N MET A 150 1.16 15.42 12.77
CA MET A 150 0.28 15.93 11.71
C MET A 150 0.36 17.45 11.69
N ASP A 151 0.77 18.00 10.56
CA ASP A 151 0.71 19.44 10.32
C ASP A 151 -0.64 19.75 9.70
N ALA A 152 -1.63 20.06 10.53
CA ALA A 152 -2.92 20.51 10.05
C ALA A 152 -2.77 21.94 9.52
N VAL A 153 -2.81 22.11 8.19
CA VAL A 153 -2.94 23.44 7.58
C VAL A 153 -4.34 23.95 7.92
N GLY A 154 -4.45 24.76 8.98
CA GLY A 154 -5.67 25.52 9.28
C GLY A 154 -6.32 25.37 10.65
N ILE A 155 -5.63 24.86 11.68
CA ILE A 155 -6.04 25.12 13.08
C ILE A 155 -5.02 26.09 13.70
N SER A 156 -5.43 27.35 13.86
CA SER A 156 -4.58 28.51 14.15
C SER A 156 -3.83 28.49 15.49
N ARG A 157 -2.52 28.80 15.39
CA ARG A 157 -1.61 29.54 16.31
C ARG A 157 -1.39 29.02 17.73
N GLY A 158 -0.28 28.29 17.90
CA GLY A 158 0.43 28.15 19.18
C GLY A 158 1.93 28.26 18.96
N THR A 159 2.53 29.35 19.44
CA THR A 159 3.95 29.68 19.38
C THR A 159 4.83 28.52 19.86
N ILE A 160 5.67 27.97 18.98
CA ILE A 160 6.80 27.13 19.42
C ILE A 160 7.83 28.06 20.04
N LYS A 161 7.96 28.06 21.37
CA LYS A 161 9.17 28.56 22.03
C LYS A 161 10.24 27.48 21.88
N SER A 162 11.31 27.79 21.16
CA SER A 162 12.54 27.00 21.24
C SER A 162 13.14 27.20 22.64
N GLN A 163 13.53 26.10 23.28
CA GLN A 163 14.61 26.10 24.26
C GLN A 163 15.87 25.59 23.59
#